data_AF-A0A672NA46-F1
#
_entry.id   AF-A0A672NA46-F1
#
_cell.length_a   1.000
_cell.length_b   1.000
_cell.length_c   1.000
_cell.angle_alpha   90.00
_cell.angle_beta   90.00
_cell.angle_gamma   90.00
#
_symmetry.space_group_name_H-M   'P 1'
#
loop_
_entity.id
_entity.type
_entity.pdbx_description
1 polymer ?
#
loop_
_entity_poly.entity_id
_entity_poly.type
_entity_poly.pdbx_seq_one_letter_code
_entity_poly.pdbx_strand_id
1 'polypeptide(L)'
;MPKSHLKYLAFITKCKAGGKTSLFLNLLKSSVEPSINLLDSFVDHWKAITNYYIETTDESRPVKQTDIPWRLRQMLDILVFEETQQGEETGPCMEYLLQHKILETLCTLGKAQV
;
A
#
# COMPACT_ATOMS: atom_id res chain seq x y z
N MET A 1 -1.67 11.55 -12.30
CA MET A 1 -1.90 10.91 -10.98
C MET A 1 -3.39 10.60 -10.80
N PRO A 2 -3.76 9.37 -10.41
CA PRO A 2 -5.16 9.00 -10.22
C PRO A 2 -5.75 9.56 -8.91
N LYS A 3 -7.03 9.95 -8.94
CA LYS A 3 -7.74 10.64 -7.83
C LYS A 3 -7.86 9.80 -6.55
N SER A 4 -7.75 8.47 -6.65
CA SER A 4 -7.71 7.53 -5.52
C SER A 4 -6.45 7.71 -4.66
N HIS A 5 -5.33 8.02 -5.29
CA HIS A 5 -4.02 8.19 -4.66
C HIS A 5 -3.96 9.43 -3.75
N LEU A 6 -4.57 10.54 -4.18
CA LEU A 6 -4.69 11.76 -3.37
C LEU A 6 -5.54 11.54 -2.10
N LYS A 7 -6.55 10.67 -2.18
CA LYS A 7 -7.41 10.33 -1.03
C LYS A 7 -6.70 9.43 -0.02
N TYR A 8 -5.93 8.46 -0.49
CA TYR A 8 -5.09 7.60 0.35
C TYR A 8 -4.03 8.39 1.12
N LEU A 9 -3.32 9.30 0.44
CA LEU A 9 -2.37 10.22 1.08
C LEU A 9 -3.06 11.16 2.07
N ALA A 10 -4.25 11.69 1.74
CA ALA A 10 -5.03 12.51 2.65
C ALA A 10 -5.49 11.73 3.89
N PHE A 11 -5.84 10.45 3.74
CA PHE A 11 -6.23 9.56 4.84
C PHE A 11 -5.05 9.24 5.77
N ILE A 12 -3.89 8.84 5.22
CA ILE A 12 -2.65 8.63 6.00
C ILE A 12 -2.23 9.92 6.71
N THR A 13 -2.31 11.06 6.04
CA THR A 13 -1.96 12.36 6.63
C THR A 13 -2.92 12.72 7.77
N LYS A 14 -4.21 12.39 7.64
CA LYS A 14 -5.24 12.63 8.65
C LYS A 14 -5.08 11.72 9.88
N CYS A 15 -4.67 10.47 9.71
CA CYS A 15 -4.33 9.57 10.82
C CYS A 15 -3.12 10.05 11.64
N LYS A 16 -2.17 10.76 11.02
CA LYS A 16 -1.02 11.36 11.71
C LYS A 16 -1.39 12.60 12.54
N ALA A 17 -2.55 13.22 12.28
CA ALA A 17 -3.00 14.47 12.90
C ALA A 17 -4.05 14.24 14.00
N GLY A 18 -3.86 13.22 14.86
CA GLY A 18 -4.70 12.97 16.03
C GLY A 18 -4.71 14.14 17.02
N GLY A 19 -5.64 15.09 16.82
CA GLY A 19 -5.81 16.28 17.64
C GLY A 19 -7.25 16.81 17.59
N LYS A 20 -8.11 16.24 18.44
CA LYS A 20 -9.36 16.80 19.00
C LYS A 20 -10.25 17.66 18.07
N THR A 21 -11.24 17.06 17.40
CA THR A 21 -12.46 17.79 16.99
C THR A 21 -13.71 16.89 17.05
N SER A 22 -14.38 16.93 18.21
CA SER A 22 -15.58 16.13 18.55
C SER A 22 -16.86 16.51 17.77
N LEU A 23 -16.86 17.56 16.95
CA LEU A 23 -18.06 18.04 16.25
C LEU A 23 -18.08 17.72 14.75
N PHE A 24 -16.95 17.35 14.14
CA PHE A 24 -16.87 17.02 12.71
C PHE A 24 -17.09 15.53 12.40
N LEU A 25 -17.03 14.65 13.40
CA LEU A 25 -17.16 13.20 13.22
C LEU A 25 -18.57 12.74 12.84
N ASN A 26 -19.60 13.44 13.32
CA ASN A 26 -20.99 13.05 13.02
C ASN A 26 -21.45 13.48 11.61
N LEU A 27 -20.88 14.55 11.05
CA LEU A 27 -21.24 15.06 9.72
C LEU A 27 -20.52 14.31 8.58
N LEU A 28 -19.34 13.74 8.84
CA LEU A 28 -18.62 12.92 7.86
C LEU A 28 -19.15 11.49 7.75
N LYS A 29 -19.97 11.04 8.72
CA LYS A 29 -20.55 9.69 8.75
C LYS A 29 -21.68 9.47 7.72
N SER A 30 -22.22 10.55 7.13
CA SER A 30 -23.26 10.50 6.09
C SER A 30 -22.74 10.66 4.66
N SER A 31 -21.45 10.92 4.49
CA SER A 31 -20.80 10.70 3.19
C SER A 31 -20.50 9.22 3.13
N VAL A 32 -21.11 8.49 2.20
CA VAL A 32 -20.61 7.17 1.79
C VAL A 32 -19.21 7.41 1.22
N GLU A 33 -18.21 7.46 2.10
CA GLU A 33 -16.81 7.35 1.71
C GLU A 33 -16.72 6.03 0.96
N PRO A 34 -16.20 5.99 -0.28
CA PRO A 34 -15.92 4.72 -0.91
C PRO A 34 -14.97 4.01 0.06
N SER A 35 -15.43 2.93 0.68
CA SER A 35 -14.62 2.12 1.58
C SER A 35 -13.41 1.70 0.76
N ILE A 36 -12.28 2.38 0.96
CA ILE A 36 -11.07 2.09 0.22
C ILE A 36 -10.70 0.66 0.61
N ASN A 37 -10.80 -0.26 -0.35
CA ASN A 37 -10.42 -1.63 -0.13
C ASN A 37 -8.90 -1.68 -0.03
N LEU A 38 -8.40 -1.95 1.19
CA LEU A 38 -6.98 -2.02 1.49
C LEU A 38 -6.29 -3.09 0.65
N LEU A 39 -6.95 -4.24 0.45
CA LEU A 39 -6.43 -5.35 -0.35
C LEU A 39 -6.26 -4.93 -1.82
N ASP A 40 -7.23 -4.26 -2.42
CA ASP A 40 -7.11 -3.78 -3.81
C ASP A 40 -5.92 -2.82 -3.94
N SER A 41 -5.77 -1.91 -2.99
CA SER A 41 -4.63 -0.99 -2.96
C SER A 41 -3.31 -1.73 -2.79
N PHE A 42 -3.24 -2.73 -1.92
CA PHE A 42 -2.04 -3.55 -1.72
C PHE A 42 -1.65 -4.30 -2.99
N VAL A 43 -2.62 -4.94 -3.64
CA VAL A 43 -2.45 -5.69 -4.89
C VAL A 43 -2.00 -4.78 -6.02
N ASP A 44 -2.53 -3.55 -6.12
CA ASP A 44 -2.13 -2.59 -7.15
C ASP A 44 -0.65 -2.16 -7.01
N HIS A 45 -0.18 -1.93 -5.78
CA HIS A 45 1.24 -1.64 -5.55
C HIS A 45 2.13 -2.83 -5.91
N TRP A 46 1.70 -4.04 -5.54
CA TRP A 46 2.41 -5.28 -5.88
C TRP A 46 2.51 -5.48 -7.39
N LYS A 47 1.38 -5.39 -8.12
CA LYS A 47 1.34 -5.52 -9.58
C LYS A 47 2.28 -4.54 -10.27
N ALA A 48 2.33 -3.30 -9.80
CA ALA A 48 3.21 -2.32 -10.41
C ALA A 48 4.69 -2.58 -10.15
N ILE A 49 5.05 -3.23 -9.03
CA ILE A 49 6.42 -3.73 -8.81
C ILE A 49 6.72 -4.87 -9.79
N THR A 50 5.84 -5.87 -9.91
CA THR A 50 6.08 -7.01 -10.81
C THR A 50 6.09 -6.59 -12.27
N ASN A 51 5.21 -5.67 -12.67
CA ASN A 51 5.15 -5.14 -14.03
C ASN A 51 6.43 -4.39 -14.40
N TYR A 52 7.06 -3.67 -13.46
CA TYR A 52 8.36 -3.04 -13.72
C TYR A 52 9.41 -4.06 -14.19
N TYR A 53 9.42 -5.26 -13.60
CA TYR A 53 10.37 -6.32 -13.97
C TYR A 53 9.92 -7.20 -15.14
N ILE A 54 8.65 -7.13 -15.57
CA ILE A 54 8.11 -7.91 -16.70
C ILE A 54 8.15 -7.09 -17.98
N GLU A 55 7.71 -5.83 -17.90
CA GLU A 55 7.89 -4.88 -18.98
C GLU A 55 9.40 -4.70 -19.14
N THR A 56 9.91 -4.80 -20.37
CA THR A 56 11.34 -4.65 -20.72
C THR A 56 11.78 -3.22 -20.44
N THR A 57 11.84 -2.88 -19.17
CA THR A 57 12.34 -1.62 -18.66
C THR A 57 13.85 -1.62 -18.81
N ASP A 58 14.42 -0.43 -18.82
CA ASP A 58 15.86 -0.26 -18.87
C ASP A 58 16.48 -0.89 -17.61
N GLU A 59 16.93 -2.14 -17.73
CA GLU A 59 17.58 -2.93 -16.67
C GLU A 59 18.83 -2.24 -16.11
N SER A 60 19.35 -1.21 -16.81
CA SER A 60 20.46 -0.39 -16.32
C SER A 60 20.05 0.66 -15.30
N ARG A 61 18.75 1.00 -15.20
CA ARG A 61 18.25 1.98 -14.23
C ARG A 61 18.25 1.37 -12.83
N PRO A 62 18.99 1.96 -11.86
CA PRO A 62 19.01 1.45 -10.49
C PRO A 62 17.62 1.50 -9.85
N VAL A 63 17.23 0.46 -9.11
CA VAL A 63 15.94 0.40 -8.37
C VAL A 63 15.68 1.63 -7.50
N LYS A 64 16.74 2.20 -6.91
CA LYS A 64 16.64 3.42 -6.08
C LYS A 64 16.10 4.63 -6.83
N GLN A 65 16.20 4.63 -8.16
CA GLN A 65 15.73 5.71 -9.02
C GLN A 65 14.35 5.41 -9.63
N THR A 66 13.71 4.29 -9.32
CA THR A 66 12.38 3.91 -9.82
C THR A 66 11.31 4.19 -8.77
N ASP A 67 10.05 3.90 -9.10
CA ASP A 67 8.95 3.99 -8.13
C ASP A 67 8.90 2.79 -7.16
N ILE A 68 9.73 1.75 -7.36
CA ILE A 68 9.71 0.53 -6.53
C ILE A 68 9.88 0.82 -5.03
N PRO A 69 10.85 1.63 -4.58
CA PRO A 69 11.02 1.91 -3.16
C PRO A 69 9.78 2.55 -2.54
N TRP A 70 9.12 3.44 -3.28
CA TRP A 70 7.90 4.09 -2.84
C TRP A 70 6.74 3.08 -2.77
N ARG A 71 6.59 2.21 -3.78
CA ARG A 71 5.53 1.17 -3.80
C ARG A 71 5.66 0.18 -2.64
N LEU A 72 6.88 -0.28 -2.36
CA LEU A 72 7.16 -1.14 -1.21
C LEU A 72 6.81 -0.44 0.11
N ARG A 73 7.10 0.86 0.22
CA ARG A 73 6.71 1.63 1.41
C ARG A 73 5.20 1.70 1.57
N GLN A 74 4.44 1.91 0.50
CA GLN A 74 2.98 1.92 0.57
C GLN A 74 2.43 0.55 0.99
N MET A 75 2.95 -0.55 0.45
CA MET A 75 2.55 -1.90 0.88
C MET A 75 2.78 -2.12 2.38
N LEU A 76 3.92 -1.65 2.91
CA LEU A 76 4.21 -1.70 4.35
C LEU A 76 3.23 -0.84 5.17
N ASP A 77 2.98 0.40 4.75
CA ASP A 77 2.06 1.30 5.44
C ASP A 77 0.63 0.72 5.46
N ILE A 78 0.20 0.02 4.40
CA ILE A 78 -1.10 -0.70 4.35
C ILE A 78 -1.14 -1.80 5.40
N LEU A 79 -0.12 -2.64 5.49
CA LEU A 79 -0.06 -3.76 6.46
C LEU A 79 -0.09 -3.25 7.90
N VAL A 80 0.68 -2.20 8.20
CA VAL A 80 0.67 -1.58 9.54
C VAL A 80 -0.72 -0.99 9.85
N PHE A 81 -1.35 -0.33 8.88
CA PHE A 81 -2.69 0.20 9.08
C PHE A 81 -3.72 -0.93 9.29
N GLU A 82 -3.64 -2.01 8.52
CA GLU A 82 -4.48 -3.20 8.68
C GLU A 82 -4.37 -3.79 10.09
N GLU A 83 -3.15 -3.96 10.60
CA GLU A 83 -2.87 -4.42 11.98
C GLU A 83 -3.46 -3.50 13.05
N THR A 84 -3.55 -2.19 12.81
CA THR A 84 -4.21 -1.28 13.77
C THR A 84 -5.73 -1.39 13.78
N GLN A 85 -6.33 -1.97 12.72
CA GLN A 85 -7.77 -2.08 12.52
C GLN A 85 -8.30 -3.48 12.85
N GLN A 86 -7.49 -4.52 12.65
CA GLN A 86 -7.82 -5.91 12.95
C GLN A 86 -7.05 -6.35 14.21
N GLY A 87 -7.77 -6.91 15.19
CA GLY A 87 -7.19 -7.30 16.48
C GLY A 87 -6.26 -8.52 16.37
N GLU A 88 -6.71 -9.68 16.84
CA GLU A 88 -5.89 -10.90 16.84
C GLU A 88 -5.94 -11.70 15.53
N GLU A 89 -6.84 -11.35 14.60
CA GLU A 89 -6.98 -12.06 13.33
C GLU A 89 -6.07 -11.49 12.24
N THR A 90 -5.55 -12.37 11.39
CA THR A 90 -4.75 -11.95 10.23
C THR A 90 -5.63 -11.26 9.21
N GLY A 91 -5.20 -10.08 8.76
CA GLY A 91 -5.94 -9.29 7.78
C GLY A 91 -5.77 -9.74 6.33
N PRO A 92 -6.69 -9.35 5.43
CA PRO A 92 -6.69 -9.78 4.04
C PRO A 92 -5.41 -9.39 3.28
N CYS A 93 -4.76 -8.26 3.60
CA CYS A 93 -3.48 -7.88 2.96
C CYS A 93 -2.35 -8.79 3.43
N MET A 94 -2.28 -9.09 4.73
CA MET A 94 -1.30 -10.04 5.27
C MET A 94 -1.54 -11.47 4.77
N GLU A 95 -2.80 -11.92 4.68
CA GLU A 95 -3.15 -13.21 4.07
C GLU A 95 -2.69 -13.28 2.61
N TYR A 96 -2.96 -12.23 1.83
CA TYR A 96 -2.52 -12.15 0.43
C TYR A 96 -0.99 -12.21 0.31
N LEU A 97 -0.26 -11.47 1.17
CA LEU A 97 1.20 -11.48 1.20
C LEU A 97 1.76 -12.90 1.41
N LEU A 98 1.16 -13.66 2.32
CA LEU A 98 1.56 -15.03 2.65
C LEU A 98 1.20 -16.01 1.52
N GLN A 99 -0.05 -16.00 1.06
CA GLN A 99 -0.53 -16.90 0.01
C GLN A 99 0.24 -16.74 -1.31
N HIS A 100 0.59 -15.50 -1.66
CA HIS A 100 1.30 -15.18 -2.91
C HIS A 100 2.82 -15.16 -2.76
N LYS A 101 3.38 -15.48 -1.57
CA LYS A 101 4.82 -15.58 -1.34
C LYS A 101 5.59 -14.32 -1.80
N ILE A 102 5.02 -13.15 -1.53
CA ILE A 102 5.56 -11.88 -2.04
C ILE A 102 6.99 -11.65 -1.54
N LEU A 103 7.28 -11.97 -0.28
CA LEU A 103 8.62 -11.80 0.28
C LEU A 103 9.66 -12.71 -0.38
N GLU A 104 9.30 -13.96 -0.71
CA GLU A 104 10.18 -14.88 -1.46
C GLU A 104 10.48 -14.33 -2.85
N THR A 105 9.46 -13.79 -3.52
CA THR A 105 9.59 -13.16 -4.84
C THR A 105 10.48 -11.91 -4.78
N LEU A 106 10.25 -11.01 -3.82
CA LEU A 106 11.09 -9.82 -3.61
C LEU A 106 12.55 -10.17 -3.32
N CYS A 107 12.80 -11.23 -2.56
CA CYS A 107 14.16 -11.73 -2.29
C CYS A 107 14.84 -12.19 -3.57
N THR A 108 14.11 -12.88 -4.46
CA THR A 108 14.62 -13.34 -5.76
C THR A 108 14.96 -12.15 -6.67
N LEU A 109 14.07 -11.18 -6.78
CA LEU A 109 14.28 -9.96 -7.57
C LEU A 109 15.45 -9.13 -7.05
N GLY A 110 15.57 -8.96 -5.72
CA GLY A 110 16.65 -8.19 -5.11
C GLY A 110 18.03 -8.82 -5.30
N LYS A 111 18.13 -10.15 -5.41
CA LYS A 111 19.39 -10.86 -5.69
C LYS A 111 19.79 -10.81 -7.16
N ALA A 112 18.85 -10.63 -8.08
CA ALA A 112 19.13 -10.55 -9.51
C ALA A 112 19.74 -9.20 -9.91
N GLN A 113 19.53 -8.15 -9.10
CA GLN A 113 20.06 -6.81 -9.30
C GLN A 113 21.40 -6.68 -8.54
N VAL A 114 22.53 -6.97 -9.21
CA VAL A 114 23.91 -6.85 -8.69
C VAL A 114 24.79 -6.05 -9.65
#